data_AF-A0A2G6GQ30-F1
#
_entry.id   AF-A0A2G6GQ30-F1
#
_cell.length_a   1.000
_cell.length_b   1.000
_cell.length_c   1.000
_cell.angle_alpha   90.00
_cell.angle_beta   90.00
_cell.angle_gamma   90.00
#
_symmetry.space_group_name_H-M   'P 1'
#
loop_
_entity.id
_entity.type
_entity.pdbx_description
1 polymer ?
#
loop_
_entity_poly.entity_id
_entity_poly.type
_entity_poly.pdbx_seq_one_letter_code
_entity_poly.pdbx_strand_id
1 'polypeptide(L)'
;NDGGTSYFHKSVGGYHAAKMSRYQELIENGLDGEISGFISTLQNSDGNMSVINEAMQGNSILNMLNTRYIIYNPSAPALPNPYANGNAWFVDNIEWVGSAREEMDKLLQTNTKETAVIHQTFKKQVTTNHLAVDSSRSVLLLSYAPNMLEYQYKSDKDAVLVFSEIYYNKGWKAYIDNKEVPYMRANYVLRALAVPAGDHSIRFAFEPETYYKGEKIALFGSITMVLLVLAALVAPLRKRL
;
A
#
# COMPACT_ATOMS: atom_id res chain seq x y z
N ASN A 1 -5.99 14.95 -17.18
CA ASN A 1 -4.88 14.45 -16.35
C ASN A 1 -3.67 15.30 -16.64
N ASP A 2 -3.38 16.27 -15.77
CA ASP A 2 -2.11 16.99 -15.83
C ASP A 2 -0.99 16.02 -15.38
N GLY A 3 0.18 16.11 -16.02
CA GLY A 3 1.32 15.21 -15.76
C GLY A 3 2.13 15.60 -14.53
N GLY A 4 1.86 16.76 -13.94
CA GLY A 4 2.53 17.24 -12.73
C GLY A 4 2.02 16.54 -11.47
N THR A 5 2.84 15.69 -10.86
CA THR A 5 2.63 15.26 -9.47
C THR A 5 3.17 16.34 -8.53
N SER A 6 2.51 16.50 -7.37
CA SER A 6 3.03 17.41 -6.34
C SER A 6 4.37 16.89 -5.82
N TYR A 7 5.39 17.76 -5.76
CA TYR A 7 6.73 17.37 -5.29
C TYR A 7 6.75 17.03 -3.79
N PHE A 8 5.96 17.76 -2.99
CA PHE A 8 5.95 17.64 -1.53
C PHE A 8 4.79 16.84 -0.96
N HIS A 9 3.77 16.53 -1.77
CA HIS A 9 2.56 15.86 -1.32
C HIS A 9 2.28 14.59 -2.12
N LYS A 10 1.92 13.52 -1.40
CA LYS A 10 1.33 12.33 -2.01
C LYS A 10 -0.08 12.70 -2.49
N SER A 11 -0.37 12.46 -3.76
CA SER A 11 -1.65 12.76 -4.38
C SER A 11 -2.36 11.47 -4.81
N VAL A 12 -3.68 11.43 -4.62
CA VAL A 12 -4.54 10.44 -5.27
C VAL A 12 -4.97 11.01 -6.61
N GLY A 13 -4.71 10.27 -7.69
CA GLY A 13 -4.90 10.73 -9.07
C GLY A 13 -3.59 11.02 -9.80
N GLY A 14 -3.68 11.77 -10.89
CA GLY A 14 -2.54 12.11 -11.75
C GLY A 14 -2.13 10.99 -12.72
N TYR A 15 -1.19 11.33 -13.61
CA TYR A 15 -0.68 10.41 -14.61
C TYR A 15 0.62 9.74 -14.17
N HIS A 16 0.73 8.44 -14.47
CA HIS A 16 1.96 7.67 -14.35
C HIS A 16 1.98 6.64 -15.48
N ALA A 17 3.07 6.54 -16.23
CA ALA A 17 3.13 5.71 -17.44
C ALA A 17 3.24 4.20 -17.12
N ALA A 18 3.80 3.85 -15.97
CA ALA A 18 3.98 2.46 -15.55
C ALA A 18 3.11 2.16 -14.32
N LYS A 19 1.83 1.89 -14.53
CA LYS A 19 0.88 1.48 -13.46
C LYS A 19 0.62 -0.02 -13.56
N MET A 20 0.34 -0.65 -12.42
CA MET A 20 -0.10 -2.06 -12.41
C MET A 20 -1.53 -2.18 -12.95
N SER A 21 -1.84 -3.26 -13.68
CA SER A 21 -3.20 -3.50 -14.24
C SER A 21 -4.29 -3.35 -13.19
N ARG A 22 -4.14 -3.99 -12.02
CA ARG A 22 -5.11 -3.87 -10.92
C ARG A 22 -5.27 -2.45 -10.38
N TYR A 23 -4.23 -1.64 -10.43
CA TYR A 23 -4.34 -0.24 -10.01
C TYR A 23 -5.11 0.57 -11.06
N GLN A 24 -4.90 0.29 -12.36
CA GLN A 24 -5.70 0.86 -13.44
C GLN A 24 -7.17 0.43 -13.34
N GLU A 25 -7.43 -0.85 -13.08
CA GLU A 25 -8.79 -1.37 -12.87
C GLU A 25 -9.48 -0.73 -11.66
N LEU A 26 -8.75 -0.43 -10.57
CA LEU A 26 -9.27 0.33 -9.43
C LEU A 26 -9.66 1.76 -9.80
N ILE A 27 -8.85 2.39 -10.66
CA ILE A 27 -9.12 3.75 -11.13
C ILE A 27 -10.43 3.74 -11.94
N GLU A 28 -10.48 2.92 -12.98
CA GLU A 28 -11.55 2.92 -13.97
C GLU A 28 -12.89 2.40 -13.40
N ASN A 29 -12.84 1.38 -12.54
CA ASN A 29 -14.06 0.70 -12.08
C ASN A 29 -14.52 1.18 -10.70
N GLY A 30 -13.83 2.13 -10.07
CA GLY A 30 -14.15 2.56 -8.72
C GLY A 30 -13.79 4.01 -8.43
N LEU A 31 -12.50 4.34 -8.44
CA LEU A 31 -12.02 5.66 -8.00
C LEU A 31 -12.59 6.80 -8.84
N ASP A 32 -12.63 6.67 -10.17
CA ASP A 32 -13.18 7.72 -11.06
C ASP A 32 -14.67 7.95 -10.79
N GLY A 33 -15.39 6.88 -10.44
CA GLY A 33 -16.80 6.92 -10.02
C GLY A 33 -16.98 7.65 -8.68
N GLU A 34 -16.19 7.29 -7.65
CA GLU A 34 -16.22 7.98 -6.35
C GLU A 34 -15.86 9.46 -6.48
N ILE A 35 -14.82 9.80 -7.25
CA ILE A 35 -14.40 11.19 -7.47
C ILE A 35 -15.51 11.98 -8.18
N SER A 36 -16.06 11.43 -9.27
CA SER A 36 -17.10 12.13 -10.05
C SER A 36 -18.39 12.29 -9.25
N GLY A 37 -18.79 11.25 -8.51
CA GLY A 37 -19.95 11.28 -7.61
C GLY A 37 -19.77 12.32 -6.52
N PHE A 38 -18.61 12.35 -5.87
CA PHE A 38 -18.31 13.32 -4.83
C PHE A 38 -18.28 14.77 -5.35
N ILE A 39 -17.68 15.01 -6.52
CA ILE A 39 -17.70 16.34 -7.17
C ILE A 39 -19.14 16.78 -7.45
N SER A 40 -19.98 15.88 -7.96
CA SER A 40 -21.41 16.16 -8.17
C SER A 40 -22.11 16.53 -6.87
N THR A 41 -21.85 15.82 -5.77
CA THR A 41 -22.39 16.17 -4.45
C THR A 41 -21.93 17.56 -4.00
N LEU A 42 -20.65 17.89 -4.15
CA LEU A 42 -20.14 19.21 -3.79
C LEU A 42 -20.84 20.33 -4.58
N GLN A 43 -21.10 20.12 -5.87
CA GLN A 43 -21.77 21.09 -6.73
C GLN A 43 -23.26 21.27 -6.38
N ASN A 44 -23.94 20.21 -5.97
CA ASN A 44 -25.39 20.20 -5.74
C ASN A 44 -25.80 20.30 -4.27
N SER A 45 -24.85 20.34 -3.34
CA SER A 45 -25.13 20.36 -1.89
C SER A 45 -25.53 21.73 -1.34
N ASP A 46 -25.40 22.81 -2.12
CA ASP A 46 -25.58 24.20 -1.69
C ASP A 46 -24.80 24.55 -0.39
N GLY A 47 -23.65 23.89 -0.17
CA GLY A 47 -22.84 24.07 1.04
C GLY A 47 -23.35 23.31 2.27
N ASN A 48 -24.34 22.42 2.13
CA ASN A 48 -24.82 21.57 3.22
C ASN A 48 -23.74 20.54 3.63
N MET A 49 -23.07 20.85 4.74
CA MET A 49 -21.98 20.02 5.26
C MET A 49 -22.40 18.61 5.68
N SER A 50 -23.68 18.39 6.03
CA SER A 50 -24.17 17.05 6.37
C SER A 50 -24.16 16.13 5.16
N VAL A 51 -24.63 16.61 4.00
CA VAL A 51 -24.65 15.87 2.74
C VAL A 51 -23.24 15.58 2.26
N ILE A 52 -22.35 16.57 2.39
CA ILE A 52 -20.94 16.45 2.04
C ILE A 52 -20.24 15.40 2.91
N ASN A 53 -20.50 15.40 4.22
CA ASN A 53 -19.93 14.43 5.16
C ASN A 53 -20.40 13.01 4.88
N GLU A 54 -21.70 12.83 4.59
CA GLU A 54 -22.26 11.52 4.22
C GLU A 54 -21.62 10.98 2.93
N ALA A 55 -21.43 11.83 1.92
CA ALA A 55 -20.74 11.45 0.70
C ALA A 55 -19.26 11.11 0.92
N MET A 56 -18.54 11.86 1.79
CA MET A 56 -17.17 11.51 2.15
C MET A 56 -17.09 10.17 2.89
N GLN A 57 -18.02 9.90 3.80
CA GLN A 57 -18.08 8.64 4.52
C GLN A 57 -18.29 7.44 3.57
N GLY A 58 -19.11 7.62 2.53
CA GLY A 58 -19.40 6.58 1.53
C GLY A 58 -18.25 6.24 0.57
N ASN A 59 -17.21 7.08 0.48
CA ASN A 59 -16.10 6.87 -0.46
C ASN A 59 -15.10 5.81 0.05
N SER A 60 -15.38 4.55 -0.26
CA SER A 60 -14.61 3.40 0.19
C SER A 60 -13.14 3.44 -0.26
N ILE A 61 -12.90 3.79 -1.53
CA ILE A 61 -11.58 3.82 -2.16
C ILE A 61 -10.78 5.04 -1.67
N LEU A 62 -11.37 6.24 -1.71
CA LEU A 62 -10.68 7.45 -1.23
C LEU A 62 -10.28 7.32 0.26
N ASN A 63 -11.15 6.74 1.07
CA ASN A 63 -10.91 6.55 2.51
C ASN A 63 -9.80 5.51 2.77
N MET A 64 -9.80 4.37 2.06
CA MET A 64 -8.74 3.36 2.23
C MET A 64 -7.38 3.79 1.68
N LEU A 65 -7.36 4.68 0.68
CA LEU A 65 -6.13 5.32 0.16
C LEU A 65 -5.63 6.44 1.09
N ASN A 66 -6.24 6.60 2.27
CA ASN A 66 -5.87 7.58 3.28
C ASN A 66 -5.87 9.02 2.71
N THR A 67 -6.87 9.33 1.88
CA THR A 67 -7.04 10.68 1.30
C THR A 67 -7.47 11.64 2.40
N ARG A 68 -6.54 12.45 2.91
CA ARG A 68 -6.80 13.35 4.06
C ARG A 68 -7.40 14.70 3.69
N TYR A 69 -7.15 15.15 2.47
CA TYR A 69 -7.58 16.46 1.99
C TYR A 69 -8.07 16.35 0.57
N ILE A 70 -9.17 17.04 0.27
CA ILE A 70 -9.77 17.10 -1.06
C ILE A 70 -9.72 18.54 -1.56
N ILE A 71 -9.14 18.72 -2.74
CA ILE A 71 -9.03 20.01 -3.41
C ILE A 71 -9.95 19.97 -4.62
N TYR A 72 -11.06 20.70 -4.57
CA TYR A 72 -12.07 20.73 -5.64
C TYR A 72 -12.13 22.07 -6.37
N ASN A 73 -11.74 23.17 -5.70
CA ASN A 73 -11.66 24.50 -6.28
C ASN A 73 -10.32 25.14 -5.84
N PRO A 74 -9.44 25.57 -6.77
CA PRO A 74 -8.18 26.22 -6.42
C PRO A 74 -8.31 27.49 -5.57
N SER A 75 -9.48 28.14 -5.62
CA SER A 75 -9.78 29.35 -4.85
C SER A 75 -10.43 29.05 -3.49
N ALA A 76 -10.78 27.79 -3.21
CA ALA A 76 -11.37 27.37 -1.94
C ALA A 76 -10.32 26.66 -1.06
N PRO A 77 -10.46 26.70 0.27
CA PRO A 77 -9.61 25.91 1.15
C PRO A 77 -9.82 24.40 0.88
N ALA A 78 -8.75 23.63 1.09
CA ALA A 78 -8.83 22.18 1.00
C ALA A 78 -9.80 21.63 2.06
N LEU A 79 -10.67 20.73 1.64
CA LEU A 79 -11.65 20.10 2.52
C LEU A 79 -10.99 18.93 3.27
N PRO A 80 -10.94 18.94 4.61
CA PRO A 80 -10.41 17.81 5.36
C PRO A 80 -11.38 16.62 5.26
N ASN A 81 -10.82 15.42 5.06
CA ASN A 81 -11.58 14.18 5.11
C ASN A 81 -11.37 13.47 6.46
N PRO A 82 -12.35 13.55 7.39
CA PRO A 82 -12.22 12.89 8.70
C PRO A 82 -12.38 11.37 8.61
N TYR A 83 -12.82 10.83 7.47
CA TYR A 83 -13.09 9.40 7.26
C TYR A 83 -11.90 8.65 6.65
N ALA A 84 -10.76 9.31 6.44
CA ALA A 84 -9.55 8.65 5.97
C ALA A 84 -9.12 7.52 6.95
N ASN A 85 -8.82 6.34 6.41
CA ASN A 85 -8.55 5.17 7.25
C ASN A 85 -7.21 5.24 7.99
N GLY A 86 -6.31 6.15 7.62
CA GLY A 86 -4.97 6.25 8.17
C GLY A 86 -3.95 5.42 7.39
N ASN A 87 -2.69 5.48 7.83
CA ASN A 87 -1.60 4.75 7.15
C ASN A 87 -1.75 3.23 7.30
N ALA A 88 -2.30 2.80 8.42
CA ALA A 88 -2.69 1.43 8.70
C ALA A 88 -3.87 1.45 9.67
N TRP A 89 -4.71 0.43 9.62
CA TRP A 89 -5.84 0.28 10.53
C TRP A 89 -6.18 -1.20 10.71
N PHE A 90 -6.79 -1.51 11.85
CA PHE A 90 -7.34 -2.83 12.10
C PHE A 90 -8.73 -2.94 11.50
N VAL A 91 -9.06 -4.13 11.03
CA VAL A 91 -10.41 -4.49 10.59
C VAL A 91 -11.05 -5.46 11.57
N ASP A 92 -12.37 -5.39 11.66
CA ASP A 92 -13.23 -6.22 12.50
C ASP A 92 -13.78 -7.42 11.75
N ASN A 93 -13.88 -7.32 10.42
CA ASN A 93 -14.43 -8.38 9.58
C ASN A 93 -13.54 -8.61 8.36
N ILE A 94 -13.61 -9.84 7.83
CA ILE A 94 -13.06 -10.18 6.51
C ILE A 94 -14.20 -10.67 5.63
N GLU A 95 -14.41 -9.98 4.53
CA GLU A 95 -15.26 -10.44 3.44
C GLU A 95 -14.40 -11.27 2.48
N TRP A 96 -14.67 -12.57 2.43
CA TRP A 96 -13.97 -13.50 1.54
C TRP A 96 -14.62 -13.54 0.17
N VAL A 97 -13.82 -13.30 -0.87
CA VAL A 97 -14.30 -13.26 -2.25
C VAL A 97 -13.50 -14.21 -3.16
N GLY A 98 -14.15 -14.70 -4.22
CA GLY A 98 -13.64 -15.72 -5.11
C GLY A 98 -13.06 -15.20 -6.43
N SER A 99 -13.29 -13.92 -6.78
CA SER A 99 -12.82 -13.34 -8.04
C SER A 99 -12.46 -11.86 -7.91
N ALA A 100 -11.68 -11.34 -8.86
CA ALA A 100 -11.34 -9.92 -8.92
C ALA A 100 -12.57 -9.02 -9.12
N ARG A 101 -13.57 -9.47 -9.89
CA ARG A 101 -14.81 -8.72 -10.10
C ARG A 101 -15.58 -8.55 -8.79
N GLU A 102 -15.72 -9.64 -8.05
CA GLU A 102 -16.36 -9.67 -6.74
C GLU A 102 -15.59 -8.85 -5.70
N GLU A 103 -14.24 -8.90 -5.71
CA GLU A 103 -13.41 -8.00 -4.89
C GLU A 103 -13.78 -6.53 -5.11
N MET A 104 -13.93 -6.09 -6.37
CA MET A 104 -14.28 -4.70 -6.70
C MET A 104 -15.71 -4.35 -6.26
N ASP A 105 -16.68 -5.19 -6.58
CA ASP A 105 -18.09 -4.93 -6.24
C ASP A 105 -18.31 -4.82 -4.72
N LYS A 106 -17.68 -5.72 -3.96
CA LYS A 106 -17.75 -5.68 -2.50
C LYS A 106 -17.00 -4.50 -1.91
N LEU A 107 -15.83 -4.16 -2.46
CA LEU A 107 -15.05 -3.01 -2.02
C LEU A 107 -15.86 -1.72 -2.05
N LEU A 108 -16.63 -1.49 -3.14
CA LEU A 108 -17.42 -0.27 -3.32
C LEU A 108 -18.63 -0.16 -2.38
N GLN A 109 -19.02 -1.24 -1.72
CA GLN A 109 -20.20 -1.32 -0.86
C GLN A 109 -19.84 -1.50 0.63
N THR A 110 -18.56 -1.48 0.96
CA THR A 110 -18.06 -1.88 2.27
C THR A 110 -17.37 -0.73 2.98
N ASN A 111 -17.65 -0.54 4.26
CA ASN A 111 -16.84 0.32 5.11
C ASN A 111 -15.44 -0.30 5.29
N THR A 112 -14.47 0.18 4.50
CA THR A 112 -13.11 -0.36 4.48
C THR A 112 -12.35 -0.17 5.77
N LYS A 113 -12.83 0.73 6.67
CA LYS A 113 -12.27 0.92 8.01
C LYS A 113 -12.54 -0.27 8.93
N GLU A 114 -13.65 -0.96 8.72
CA GLU A 114 -14.15 -2.03 9.58
C GLU A 114 -14.01 -3.41 8.93
N THR A 115 -14.03 -3.48 7.60
CA THR A 115 -14.03 -4.75 6.88
C THR A 115 -12.98 -4.76 5.78
N ALA A 116 -12.15 -5.81 5.76
CA ALA A 116 -11.23 -6.07 4.66
C ALA A 116 -11.85 -7.04 3.64
N VAL A 117 -11.85 -6.67 2.36
CA VAL A 117 -12.22 -7.56 1.26
C VAL A 117 -10.98 -8.31 0.80
N ILE A 118 -10.94 -9.63 0.98
CA ILE A 118 -9.75 -10.45 0.76
C ILE A 118 -10.08 -11.63 -0.15
N HIS A 119 -9.23 -11.85 -1.16
CA HIS A 119 -9.37 -12.99 -2.05
C HIS A 119 -9.10 -14.32 -1.31
N GLN A 120 -9.92 -15.33 -1.58
CA GLN A 120 -9.86 -16.63 -0.91
C GLN A 120 -8.51 -17.36 -1.01
N THR A 121 -7.67 -17.01 -1.99
CA THR A 121 -6.29 -17.54 -2.12
C THR A 121 -5.41 -17.21 -0.92
N PHE A 122 -5.75 -16.14 -0.18
CA PHE A 122 -5.01 -15.70 1.00
C PHE A 122 -5.56 -16.28 2.31
N LYS A 123 -6.60 -17.14 2.29
CA LYS A 123 -7.17 -17.75 3.50
C LYS A 123 -6.13 -18.41 4.40
N LYS A 124 -5.13 -19.08 3.82
CA LYS A 124 -4.05 -19.74 4.58
C LYS A 124 -3.13 -18.77 5.34
N GLN A 125 -3.10 -17.50 4.95
CA GLN A 125 -2.26 -16.48 5.59
C GLN A 125 -3.00 -15.76 6.72
N VAL A 126 -4.32 -15.94 6.83
CA VAL A 126 -5.11 -15.47 7.97
C VAL A 126 -5.14 -16.60 8.99
N THR A 127 -4.28 -16.50 10.00
CA THR A 127 -4.15 -17.52 11.06
C THR A 127 -5.13 -17.31 12.21
N THR A 128 -5.86 -16.20 12.23
CA THR A 128 -6.86 -15.88 13.25
C THR A 128 -8.28 -16.13 12.77
N ASN A 129 -9.06 -16.87 13.56
CA ASN A 129 -10.50 -17.05 13.36
C ASN A 129 -11.32 -16.06 14.20
N HIS A 130 -10.66 -15.18 14.97
CA HIS A 130 -11.30 -14.32 15.97
C HIS A 130 -10.87 -12.87 15.76
N LEU A 131 -11.47 -12.20 14.78
CA LEU A 131 -11.43 -10.74 14.67
C LEU A 131 -12.38 -10.17 15.72
N ALA A 132 -11.97 -10.15 16.97
CA ALA A 132 -12.77 -9.54 18.01
C ALA A 132 -12.42 -8.06 18.10
N VAL A 133 -13.45 -7.21 18.02
CA VAL A 133 -13.34 -5.77 18.23
C VAL A 133 -12.70 -5.54 19.60
N ASP A 134 -11.56 -4.86 19.60
CA ASP A 134 -10.87 -4.40 20.80
C ASP A 134 -10.73 -2.88 20.70
N SER A 135 -11.17 -2.18 21.74
CA SER A 135 -11.13 -0.72 21.82
C SER A 135 -9.75 -0.17 22.17
N SER A 136 -8.83 -1.03 22.65
CA SER A 136 -7.47 -0.65 23.05
C SER A 136 -6.43 -0.76 21.91
N ARG A 137 -6.82 -1.40 20.79
CA ARG A 137 -5.90 -1.66 19.68
C ARG A 137 -5.47 -0.37 18.99
N SER A 138 -4.18 -0.25 18.69
CA SER A 138 -3.62 0.94 18.02
C SER A 138 -2.49 0.56 17.09
N VAL A 139 -2.31 1.33 16.02
CA VAL A 139 -1.23 1.16 15.05
C VAL A 139 -0.72 2.53 14.63
N LEU A 140 0.60 2.68 14.61
CA LEU A 140 1.30 3.93 14.33
C LEU A 140 2.38 3.69 13.29
N LEU A 141 2.46 4.57 12.29
CA LEU A 141 3.58 4.63 11.36
C LEU A 141 4.72 5.42 12.02
N LEU A 142 5.82 4.75 12.33
CA LEU A 142 7.00 5.35 12.96
C LEU A 142 7.92 6.02 11.93
N SER A 143 8.14 5.36 10.78
CA SER A 143 9.03 5.83 9.74
C SER A 143 8.53 5.46 8.35
N TYR A 144 8.73 6.38 7.40
CA TYR A 144 8.33 6.22 5.99
C TYR A 144 9.51 6.52 5.07
N ALA A 145 9.97 5.52 4.34
CA ALA A 145 10.95 5.64 3.28
C ALA A 145 10.49 4.86 2.03
N PRO A 146 10.96 5.22 0.81
CA PRO A 146 10.54 4.54 -0.43
C PRO A 146 10.79 3.02 -0.44
N ASN A 147 11.81 2.56 0.29
CA ASN A 147 12.23 1.16 0.37
C ASN A 147 11.96 0.53 1.74
N MET A 148 11.43 1.28 2.72
CA MET A 148 11.21 0.77 4.08
C MET A 148 10.08 1.52 4.79
N LEU A 149 9.19 0.76 5.43
CA LEU A 149 8.12 1.29 6.27
C LEU A 149 8.16 0.61 7.63
N GLU A 150 8.10 1.38 8.70
CA GLU A 150 8.11 0.87 10.07
C GLU A 150 6.86 1.29 10.82
N TYR A 151 6.17 0.31 11.41
CA TYR A 151 4.98 0.51 12.21
C TYR A 151 5.18 -0.12 13.58
N GLN A 152 4.49 0.44 14.57
CA GLN A 152 4.26 -0.20 15.86
C GLN A 152 2.77 -0.43 16.03
N TYR A 153 2.38 -1.59 16.55
CA TYR A 153 1.00 -1.85 16.90
C TYR A 153 0.89 -2.51 18.27
N LYS A 154 -0.27 -2.29 18.88
CA LYS A 154 -0.70 -2.95 20.10
C LYS A 154 -2.09 -3.52 19.88
N SER A 155 -2.31 -4.76 20.30
CA SER A 155 -3.62 -5.44 20.24
C SER A 155 -3.69 -6.51 21.32
N ASP A 156 -4.79 -6.62 22.06
CA ASP A 156 -4.95 -7.70 23.07
C ASP A 156 -5.29 -9.05 22.45
N LYS A 157 -5.60 -9.07 21.14
CA LYS A 157 -6.04 -10.25 20.39
C LYS A 157 -5.36 -10.31 19.03
N ASP A 158 -5.30 -11.50 18.46
CA ASP A 158 -4.90 -11.68 17.07
C ASP A 158 -5.86 -10.90 16.16
N ALA A 159 -5.31 -10.18 15.19
CA ALA A 159 -6.08 -9.27 14.36
C ALA A 159 -5.58 -9.25 12.91
N VAL A 160 -6.31 -8.55 12.04
CA VAL A 160 -5.84 -8.22 10.70
C VAL A 160 -5.67 -6.72 10.57
N LEU A 161 -4.49 -6.31 10.12
CA LEU A 161 -4.14 -4.94 9.78
C LEU A 161 -4.16 -4.77 8.26
N VAL A 162 -4.82 -3.72 7.78
CA VAL A 162 -4.71 -3.24 6.41
C VAL A 162 -3.82 -2.01 6.40
N PHE A 163 -2.94 -1.91 5.41
CA PHE A 163 -2.02 -0.79 5.23
C PHE A 163 -2.41 -0.05 3.96
N SER A 164 -2.41 1.28 4.00
CA SER A 164 -2.62 2.16 2.84
C SER A 164 -1.40 2.15 1.91
N GLU A 165 -0.86 0.97 1.62
CA GLU A 165 0.33 0.71 0.82
C GLU A 165 0.01 -0.33 -0.22
N ILE A 166 0.48 -0.12 -1.45
CA ILE A 166 0.12 -0.97 -2.59
C ILE A 166 0.82 -2.34 -2.47
N TYR A 167 0.04 -3.41 -2.57
CA TYR A 167 0.50 -4.79 -2.57
C TYR A 167 1.34 -5.10 -3.82
N TYR A 168 2.55 -5.63 -3.60
CA TYR A 168 3.44 -6.04 -4.68
C TYR A 168 4.40 -7.14 -4.25
N ASN A 169 4.18 -8.37 -4.72
CA ASN A 169 4.92 -9.56 -4.28
C ASN A 169 6.29 -9.78 -4.94
N LYS A 170 6.82 -8.81 -5.70
CA LYS A 170 8.12 -8.92 -6.40
C LYS A 170 9.19 -8.04 -5.76
N GLY A 171 9.33 -8.10 -4.44
CA GLY A 171 10.46 -7.49 -3.73
C GLY A 171 10.12 -6.98 -2.35
N TRP A 172 8.85 -6.66 -2.06
CA TRP A 172 8.47 -6.32 -0.70
C TRP A 172 8.39 -7.56 0.17
N LYS A 173 9.03 -7.48 1.34
CA LYS A 173 8.94 -8.43 2.45
C LYS A 173 8.33 -7.76 3.66
N ALA A 174 7.68 -8.56 4.50
CA ALA A 174 7.07 -8.11 5.76
C ALA A 174 7.72 -8.85 6.92
N TYR A 175 7.93 -8.13 8.02
CA TYR A 175 8.54 -8.67 9.23
C TYR A 175 7.71 -8.27 10.44
N ILE A 176 7.49 -9.20 11.37
CA ILE A 176 6.98 -8.91 12.73
C ILE A 176 8.11 -9.24 13.69
N ASP A 177 8.59 -8.24 14.44
CA ASP A 177 9.74 -8.36 15.35
C ASP A 177 10.94 -9.05 14.69
N ASN A 178 11.30 -8.58 13.50
CA ASN A 178 12.38 -9.10 12.65
C ASN A 178 12.23 -10.53 12.14
N LYS A 179 11.09 -11.19 12.36
CA LYS A 179 10.77 -12.49 11.74
C LYS A 179 9.96 -12.26 10.47
N GLU A 180 10.44 -12.80 9.35
CA GLU A 180 9.76 -12.69 8.06
C GLU A 180 8.40 -13.40 8.13
N VAL A 181 7.34 -12.71 7.70
CA VAL A 181 5.97 -13.24 7.67
C VAL A 181 5.36 -13.04 6.29
N PRO A 182 4.47 -13.94 5.84
CA PRO A 182 3.71 -13.71 4.63
C PRO A 182 2.71 -12.56 4.86
N TYR A 183 2.50 -11.74 3.82
CA TYR A 183 1.47 -10.72 3.79
C TYR A 183 0.53 -10.95 2.61
N MET A 184 -0.67 -10.39 2.72
CA MET A 184 -1.76 -10.62 1.78
C MET A 184 -2.17 -9.34 1.06
N ARG A 185 -3.00 -9.52 0.04
CA ARG A 185 -3.69 -8.41 -0.63
C ARG A 185 -5.10 -8.27 -0.05
N ALA A 186 -5.43 -7.06 0.37
CA ALA A 186 -6.76 -6.67 0.82
C ALA A 186 -7.26 -5.49 -0.01
N ASN A 187 -8.58 -5.28 -0.03
CA ASN A 187 -9.24 -4.14 -0.65
C ASN A 187 -8.69 -3.85 -2.06
N TYR A 188 -8.65 -4.93 -2.86
CA TYR A 188 -8.21 -4.97 -4.25
C TYR A 188 -6.72 -4.71 -4.54
N VAL A 189 -6.10 -3.70 -3.89
CA VAL A 189 -4.70 -3.28 -4.17
C VAL A 189 -3.84 -3.09 -2.93
N LEU A 190 -4.39 -3.12 -1.72
CA LEU A 190 -3.68 -2.79 -0.48
C LEU A 190 -3.00 -4.01 0.14
N ARG A 191 -1.98 -3.77 0.97
CA ARG A 191 -1.34 -4.79 1.80
C ARG A 191 -2.17 -5.06 3.04
N ALA A 192 -2.14 -6.30 3.51
CA ALA A 192 -2.64 -6.67 4.82
C ALA A 192 -1.76 -7.72 5.50
N LEU A 193 -1.79 -7.74 6.83
CA LEU A 193 -1.10 -8.72 7.67
C LEU A 193 -2.05 -9.27 8.73
N ALA A 194 -2.01 -10.59 8.92
CA ALA A 194 -2.51 -11.18 10.15
C ALA A 194 -1.42 -11.02 11.21
N VAL A 195 -1.79 -10.48 12.37
CA VAL A 195 -0.87 -10.12 13.44
C VAL A 195 -1.30 -10.78 14.75
N PRO A 196 -0.36 -11.32 15.55
CA PRO A 196 -0.67 -11.89 16.84
C PRO A 196 -1.06 -10.82 17.87
N ALA A 197 -1.71 -11.23 18.95
CA ALA A 197 -1.88 -10.42 20.15
C ALA A 197 -0.53 -10.01 20.75
N GLY A 198 -0.41 -8.74 21.16
CA GLY A 198 0.75 -8.20 21.84
C GLY A 198 1.07 -6.76 21.44
N ASP A 199 2.27 -6.31 21.82
CA ASP A 199 2.89 -5.06 21.38
C ASP A 199 4.10 -5.43 20.53
N HIS A 200 4.04 -5.08 19.26
CA HIS A 200 4.98 -5.58 18.26
C HIS A 200 5.30 -4.52 17.21
N SER A 201 6.46 -4.74 16.58
CA SER A 201 6.93 -3.94 15.46
C SER A 201 6.61 -4.64 14.14
N ILE A 202 6.18 -3.87 13.13
CA ILE A 202 6.03 -4.34 11.75
C ILE A 202 6.98 -3.55 10.88
N ARG A 203 7.78 -4.25 10.08
CA ARG A 203 8.65 -3.64 9.08
C ARG A 203 8.34 -4.20 7.70
N PHE A 204 8.02 -3.33 6.76
CA PHE A 204 8.05 -3.66 5.34
C PHE A 204 9.38 -3.18 4.76
N ALA A 205 10.08 -4.05 4.04
CA ALA A 205 11.33 -3.69 3.38
C ALA A 205 11.30 -4.15 1.92
N PHE A 206 11.78 -3.30 1.01
CA PHE A 206 11.91 -3.63 -0.40
C PHE A 206 13.28 -4.27 -0.65
N GLU A 207 13.28 -5.60 -0.70
CA GLU A 207 14.46 -6.45 -0.82
C GLU A 207 14.32 -7.40 -2.04
N PRO A 208 14.30 -6.88 -3.28
CA PRO A 208 14.11 -7.69 -4.48
C PRO A 208 15.30 -8.63 -4.74
N GLU A 209 15.06 -9.94 -4.74
CA GLU A 209 16.11 -10.94 -4.96
C GLU A 209 16.90 -10.72 -6.26
N THR A 210 16.21 -10.29 -7.33
CA THR A 210 16.83 -10.05 -8.64
C THR A 210 17.89 -8.96 -8.59
N TYR A 211 17.67 -7.91 -7.79
CA TYR A 211 18.64 -6.83 -7.62
C TYR A 211 19.92 -7.34 -6.97
N TYR A 212 19.80 -8.03 -5.83
CA TYR A 212 20.96 -8.57 -5.11
C TYR A 212 21.69 -9.67 -5.87
N LYS A 213 20.99 -10.48 -6.67
CA LYS A 213 21.61 -11.45 -7.58
C LYS A 213 22.37 -10.74 -8.70
N GLY A 214 21.75 -9.72 -9.31
CA GLY A 214 22.36 -8.92 -10.37
C GLY A 214 23.61 -8.16 -9.90
N GLU A 215 23.55 -7.57 -8.71
CA GLU A 215 24.68 -6.87 -8.08
C GLU A 215 25.89 -7.80 -7.91
N LYS A 216 25.68 -9.02 -7.40
CA LYS A 216 26.75 -10.03 -7.24
C LYS A 216 27.35 -10.45 -8.59
N ILE A 217 26.52 -10.63 -9.61
CA ILE A 217 26.99 -10.98 -10.97
C ILE A 217 27.80 -9.83 -11.56
N ALA A 218 27.31 -8.60 -11.45
CA ALA A 218 28.00 -7.41 -11.92
C ALA A 218 29.35 -7.24 -11.21
N LEU A 219 29.39 -7.40 -9.89
CA LEU A 219 30.61 -7.35 -9.09
C LEU A 219 31.64 -8.39 -9.57
N PHE A 220 31.22 -9.64 -9.77
CA PHE A 220 32.09 -10.70 -10.29
C PHE A 220 32.62 -10.37 -11.70
N GLY A 221 31.75 -9.85 -12.58
CA GLY A 221 32.14 -9.39 -13.91
C GLY A 221 33.17 -8.26 -13.86
N SER A 222 32.96 -7.26 -12.99
CA SER A 222 33.89 -6.15 -12.78
C SER A 222 35.24 -6.62 -12.26
N ILE A 223 35.26 -7.51 -11.25
CA ILE A 223 36.50 -8.09 -10.72
C ILE A 223 37.23 -8.86 -11.83
N THR A 224 36.52 -9.70 -12.58
CA THR A 224 37.09 -10.47 -13.69
C THR A 224 37.69 -9.56 -14.76
N MET A 225 36.99 -8.49 -15.15
CA MET A 225 37.50 -7.50 -16.10
C MET A 225 38.77 -6.81 -15.60
N VAL A 226 38.79 -6.38 -14.34
CA VAL A 226 39.98 -5.76 -13.74
C VAL A 226 41.17 -6.75 -13.75
N LEU A 227 40.94 -8.01 -13.38
CA LEU A 227 41.99 -9.04 -13.40
C LEU A 227 42.50 -9.32 -14.82
N LEU A 228 41.63 -9.34 -15.84
CA LEU A 228 42.03 -9.52 -17.24
C LEU A 228 42.87 -8.33 -17.73
N VAL A 229 42.49 -7.10 -17.40
CA VAL A 229 43.27 -5.90 -17.73
C VAL A 229 44.65 -5.94 -17.05
N LEU A 230 44.70 -6.27 -15.75
CA LEU A 230 45.97 -6.41 -15.03
C LEU A 230 46.85 -7.51 -15.63
N ALA A 231 46.29 -8.67 -15.96
CA ALA A 231 47.01 -9.75 -16.59
C ALA A 231 47.57 -9.34 -17.97
N ALA A 232 46.80 -8.62 -18.77
CA ALA A 232 47.22 -8.10 -20.07
C ALA A 232 48.35 -7.06 -19.95
N LEU A 233 48.36 -6.24 -18.90
CA LEU A 233 49.42 -5.26 -18.64
C LEU A 233 50.72 -5.91 -18.11
N VAL A 234 50.61 -6.97 -17.29
CA VAL A 234 51.77 -7.64 -16.67
C VAL A 234 52.42 -8.66 -17.61
N ALA A 235 51.66 -9.34 -18.47
CA ALA A 235 52.20 -10.37 -19.37
C ALA A 235 53.34 -9.89 -20.31
N PRO A 236 53.29 -8.67 -20.89
CA PRO A 236 54.38 -8.12 -21.69
C PRO A 236 55.63 -7.76 -20.86
N LEU A 237 55.45 -7.30 -19.62
CA LEU A 237 56.56 -6.94 -18.72
C LEU A 237 57.37 -8.17 -18.32
N ARG A 238 56.68 -9.30 -18.08
CA ARG A 238 57.33 -10.60 -17.83
C ARG A 238 58.09 -11.18 -19.01
N LYS A 239 57.72 -10.84 -20.26
CA LYS A 239 58.43 -11.31 -21.46
C LYS A 239 59.71 -10.52 -21.77
N ARG A 240 59.93 -9.38 -21.09
CA ARG A 240 61.11 -8.50 -21.29
C ARG A 240 62.19 -8.68 -20.22
N LEU A 241 61.92 -9.46 -19.18
CA LEU A 241 62.88 -9.92 -18.16
C LEU A 241 63.31 -11.36 -18.50
#